data_AF-A0A2G5VIE4-F1
#
_entry.id   AF-A0A2G5VIE4-F1
#
_cell.length_a   1.000
_cell.length_b   1.000
_cell.length_c   1.000
_cell.angle_alpha   90.00
_cell.angle_beta   90.00
_cell.angle_gamma   90.00
#
_symmetry.space_group_name_H-M   'P 1'
#
loop_
_entity.id
_entity.type
_entity.pdbx_description
1 polymer ?
#
loop_
_entity_poly.entity_id
_entity_poly.type
_entity_poly.pdbx_seq_one_letter_code
_entity_poly.pdbx_strand_id
1 'polypeptide(L)'
;MRRNEPSTRICLQDLQTRLTFSSVFLQNKRAELEQALKAKAEEKSLHDAVDRIVSRLVPLVRDAEELRHNAEAVPTQYAPKAEELKKEVEAAKTIIVNAPTSDAHVQQLQQAVANAETLIPDLEERARLWEEFLVARNDIDALIEKLQQPLDAVVAKPKRSAEEATQDVANLRQSAQQLADLDNKIANLQRISELLDPLESAYADVRFLDVDAEQTRHQYDTVLSDVDAELEDETLLKQSADQVTKEIDDISKMIDSTDPEKSILDTIAKSDIPALKAQINRIKDRIVNADASRKHVTTDPKIAEDLENKLAKLEAELDDAIKTSMSMTRSN
;
A
#
# COMPACT_ATOMS: atom_id res chain seq x y z
N MET A 1 -106.43 60.79 27.93
CA MET A 1 -105.15 60.36 28.54
C MET A 1 -104.99 58.86 28.34
N ARG A 2 -103.84 58.42 27.79
CA ARG A 2 -103.42 57.04 27.37
C ARG A 2 -104.07 56.51 26.08
N ARG A 3 -103.37 56.02 25.04
CA ARG A 3 -101.98 56.11 24.52
C ARG A 3 -102.00 55.41 23.13
N ASN A 4 -101.38 56.00 22.10
CA ASN A 4 -101.20 55.46 20.73
C ASN A 4 -100.25 54.24 20.69
N GLU A 5 -100.68 52.96 20.69
CA GLU A 5 -99.69 51.84 20.57
C GLU A 5 -100.11 50.47 19.93
N PRO A 6 -100.77 50.37 18.75
CA PRO A 6 -100.74 49.10 17.97
C PRO A 6 -99.71 49.11 16.83
N SER A 7 -99.66 50.19 16.06
CA SER A 7 -98.78 50.31 14.86
C SER A 7 -97.30 50.49 15.24
N THR A 8 -97.04 51.18 16.35
CA THR A 8 -95.71 51.31 16.96
C THR A 8 -95.17 49.97 17.49
N ARG A 9 -96.03 49.07 17.98
CA ARG A 9 -95.61 47.73 18.45
C ARG A 9 -95.21 46.81 17.31
N ILE A 10 -95.95 46.80 16.21
CA ILE A 10 -95.59 46.02 15.00
C ILE A 10 -94.27 46.54 14.41
N CYS A 11 -94.10 47.86 14.33
CA CYS A 11 -92.86 48.49 13.87
C CYS A 11 -91.65 48.18 14.78
N LEU A 12 -91.85 48.19 16.11
CA LEU A 12 -90.83 47.79 17.08
C LEU A 12 -90.45 46.31 16.95
N GLN A 13 -91.42 45.44 16.69
CA GLN A 13 -91.19 44.00 16.55
C GLN A 13 -90.43 43.66 15.26
N ASP A 14 -90.77 44.29 14.13
CA ASP A 14 -90.01 44.18 12.87
C ASP A 14 -88.56 44.69 13.03
N LEU A 15 -88.40 45.85 13.68
CA LEU A 15 -87.08 46.41 13.97
C LEU A 15 -86.25 45.49 14.86
N GLN A 16 -86.87 44.86 15.86
CA GLN A 16 -86.22 43.87 16.73
C GLN A 16 -85.79 42.63 15.95
N THR A 17 -86.65 42.09 15.07
CA THR A 17 -86.30 40.97 14.19
C THR A 17 -85.13 41.30 13.26
N ARG A 18 -85.12 42.51 12.66
CA ARG A 18 -84.03 42.98 11.80
C ARG A 18 -82.72 43.17 12.58
N LEU A 19 -82.78 43.68 13.81
CA LEU A 19 -81.63 43.80 14.70
C LEU A 19 -81.08 42.43 15.11
N THR A 20 -81.95 41.46 15.43
CA THR A 20 -81.55 40.09 15.74
C THR A 20 -80.90 39.42 14.53
N PHE A 21 -81.48 39.54 13.33
CA PHE A 21 -80.89 39.02 12.10
C PHE A 21 -79.52 39.65 11.81
N SER A 22 -79.41 40.98 11.93
CA SER A 22 -78.14 41.68 11.73
C SER A 22 -77.10 41.28 12.77
N SER A 23 -77.50 41.05 14.03
CA SER A 23 -76.60 40.62 15.09
C SER A 23 -76.04 39.22 14.81
N VAL A 24 -76.88 38.27 14.40
CA VAL A 24 -76.46 36.91 14.03
C VAL A 24 -75.57 36.93 12.78
N PHE A 25 -75.91 37.73 11.77
CA PHE A 25 -75.09 37.89 10.56
C PHE A 25 -73.69 38.42 10.89
N LEU A 26 -73.60 39.45 11.73
CA LEU A 26 -72.32 40.01 12.16
C LEU A 26 -71.50 39.05 13.03
N GLN A 27 -72.16 38.25 13.88
CA GLN A 27 -71.49 37.19 14.65
C GLN A 27 -70.89 36.12 13.73
N ASN A 28 -71.63 35.66 12.72
CA ASN A 28 -71.14 34.69 11.75
C ASN A 28 -69.97 35.26 10.92
N LYS A 29 -70.08 36.51 10.44
CA LYS A 29 -68.99 37.17 9.72
C LYS A 29 -67.75 37.36 10.57
N ARG A 30 -67.91 37.66 11.87
CA ARG A 30 -66.81 37.74 12.80
C ARG A 30 -66.12 36.38 12.99
N ALA A 31 -66.90 35.30 13.16
CA ALA A 31 -66.35 33.95 13.28
C ALA A 31 -65.59 33.51 12.01
N GLU A 32 -66.13 33.80 10.82
CA GLU A 32 -65.45 33.55 9.54
C GLU A 32 -64.12 34.32 9.43
N LEU A 33 -64.11 35.60 9.82
CA LEU A 33 -62.89 36.42 9.80
C LEU A 33 -61.87 35.96 10.84
N GLU A 34 -62.28 35.59 12.05
CA GLU A 34 -61.41 35.05 13.09
C GLU A 34 -60.78 33.71 12.62
N GLN A 35 -61.57 32.86 11.96
CA GLN A 35 -61.07 31.61 11.37
C GLN A 35 -60.09 31.87 10.22
N ALA A 36 -60.39 32.81 9.33
CA ALA A 36 -59.49 33.18 8.23
C ALA A 36 -58.17 33.79 8.73
N LEU A 37 -58.21 34.61 9.79
CA LEU A 37 -57.01 35.16 10.42
C LEU A 37 -56.15 34.06 11.05
N LYS A 38 -56.77 33.08 11.72
CA LYS A 38 -56.06 31.94 12.30
C LYS A 38 -55.39 31.10 11.21
N ALA A 39 -56.12 30.77 10.14
CA ALA A 39 -55.58 30.00 9.01
C ALA A 39 -54.39 30.71 8.35
N LYS A 40 -54.47 32.02 8.15
CA LYS A 40 -53.37 32.82 7.58
C LYS A 40 -52.14 32.88 8.50
N ALA A 41 -52.34 32.89 9.82
CA ALA A 41 -51.25 32.85 10.77
C ALA A 41 -50.55 31.48 10.78
N GLU A 42 -51.31 30.40 10.67
CA GLU A 42 -50.80 29.02 10.53
C GLU A 42 -50.04 28.84 9.21
N GLU A 43 -50.57 29.35 8.08
CA GLU A 43 -49.90 29.38 6.78
C GLU A 43 -48.56 30.12 6.85
N LYS A 44 -48.54 31.32 7.43
CA LYS A 44 -47.29 32.07 7.59
C LYS A 44 -46.28 31.32 8.46
N SER A 45 -46.72 30.71 9.57
CA SER A 45 -45.83 29.92 10.43
C SER A 45 -45.26 28.70 9.71
N LEU A 46 -46.03 28.09 8.81
CA LEU A 46 -45.58 27.00 7.95
C LEU A 46 -44.52 27.51 6.96
N HIS A 47 -44.78 28.60 6.25
CA HIS A 47 -43.82 29.20 5.31
C HIS A 47 -42.51 29.59 6.01
N ASP A 48 -42.59 30.26 7.17
CA ASP A 48 -41.41 30.63 7.98
C ASP A 48 -40.60 29.39 8.42
N ALA A 49 -41.26 28.27 8.71
CA ALA A 49 -40.60 27.03 9.11
C ALA A 49 -39.96 26.32 7.89
N VAL A 50 -40.65 26.32 6.75
CA VAL A 50 -40.13 25.78 5.48
C VAL A 50 -38.90 26.56 5.04
N ASP A 51 -38.96 27.90 5.01
CA ASP A 51 -37.85 28.75 4.57
C ASP A 51 -36.58 28.54 5.41
N ARG A 52 -36.74 28.32 6.72
CA ARG A 52 -35.62 27.99 7.61
C ARG A 52 -34.94 26.67 7.26
N ILE A 53 -35.71 25.64 6.89
CA ILE A 53 -35.11 24.36 6.49
C ILE A 53 -34.52 24.47 5.10
N VAL A 54 -35.24 25.07 4.14
CA VAL A 54 -34.77 25.25 2.76
C VAL A 54 -33.45 26.03 2.72
N SER A 55 -33.33 27.11 3.50
CA SER A 55 -32.11 27.92 3.58
C SER A 55 -30.89 27.16 4.13
N ARG A 56 -31.09 26.00 4.76
CA ARG A 56 -30.01 25.12 5.24
C ARG A 56 -29.80 23.93 4.31
N LEU A 57 -30.89 23.27 3.90
CA LEU A 57 -30.86 22.06 3.09
C LEU A 57 -30.37 22.31 1.66
N VAL A 58 -30.80 23.41 1.02
CA VAL A 58 -30.40 23.71 -0.37
C VAL A 58 -28.89 23.95 -0.48
N PRO A 59 -28.25 24.78 0.37
CA PRO A 59 -26.79 24.88 0.38
C PRO A 59 -26.11 23.54 0.68
N LEU A 60 -26.61 22.75 1.63
CA LEU A 60 -26.02 21.44 1.94
C LEU A 60 -26.06 20.46 0.76
N VAL A 61 -27.16 20.44 0.01
CA VAL A 61 -27.30 19.63 -1.22
C VAL A 61 -26.27 20.06 -2.25
N ARG A 62 -26.12 21.37 -2.49
CA ARG A 62 -25.11 21.90 -3.41
C ARG A 62 -23.69 21.56 -2.95
N ASP A 63 -23.37 21.79 -1.69
CA ASP A 63 -22.04 21.51 -1.15
C ASP A 63 -21.71 20.01 -1.20
N ALA A 64 -22.71 19.14 -1.03
CA ALA A 64 -22.58 17.69 -1.21
C ALA A 64 -22.33 17.29 -2.68
N GLU A 65 -23.03 17.92 -3.62
CA GLU A 65 -22.78 17.75 -5.06
C GLU A 65 -21.35 18.21 -5.41
N GLU A 66 -20.92 19.38 -4.94
CA GLU A 66 -19.56 19.88 -5.15
C GLU A 66 -18.52 18.90 -4.59
N LEU A 67 -18.73 18.40 -3.36
CA LEU A 67 -17.83 17.44 -2.73
C LEU A 67 -17.66 16.15 -3.55
N ARG A 68 -18.73 15.67 -4.22
CA ARG A 68 -18.70 14.45 -5.03
C ARG A 68 -17.87 14.57 -6.31
N HIS A 69 -17.88 15.75 -6.93
CA HIS A 69 -17.23 15.98 -8.23
C HIS A 69 -15.89 16.70 -8.11
N ASN A 70 -15.52 17.15 -6.91
CA ASN A 70 -14.25 17.80 -6.68
C ASN A 70 -13.13 16.77 -6.55
N ALA A 71 -12.20 16.81 -7.50
CA ALA A 71 -11.02 15.96 -7.52
C ALA A 71 -10.08 16.19 -6.31
N GLU A 72 -10.09 17.40 -5.75
CA GLU A 72 -9.33 17.81 -4.57
C GLU A 72 -10.17 17.77 -3.28
N ALA A 73 -11.30 17.03 -3.30
CA ALA A 73 -12.15 16.87 -2.13
C ALA A 73 -11.37 16.31 -0.93
N VAL A 74 -11.76 16.75 0.28
CA VAL A 74 -11.26 16.15 1.53
C VAL A 74 -12.17 14.96 1.87
N PRO A 75 -11.72 13.69 1.73
CA PRO A 75 -12.61 12.53 1.79
C PRO A 75 -13.26 12.32 3.16
N THR A 76 -12.61 12.80 4.22
CA THR A 76 -13.15 12.74 5.59
C THR A 76 -14.40 13.60 5.78
N GLN A 77 -14.79 14.42 4.79
CA GLN A 77 -16.03 15.20 4.81
C GLN A 77 -17.25 14.43 4.30
N TYR A 78 -17.10 13.30 3.62
CA TYR A 78 -18.23 12.54 3.07
C TYR A 78 -19.22 12.10 4.17
N ALA A 79 -18.73 11.44 5.22
CA ALA A 79 -19.58 10.96 6.31
C ALA A 79 -20.24 12.10 7.12
N PRO A 80 -19.51 13.13 7.59
CA PRO A 80 -20.14 14.28 8.25
C PRO A 80 -21.20 14.97 7.39
N LYS A 81 -20.95 15.14 6.08
CA LYS A 81 -21.91 15.76 5.17
C LYS A 81 -23.17 14.92 4.99
N ALA A 82 -23.03 13.60 4.90
CA ALA A 82 -24.17 12.68 4.87
C ALA A 82 -25.03 12.78 6.14
N GLU A 83 -24.41 12.82 7.32
CA GLU A 83 -25.12 12.97 8.59
C GLU A 83 -25.83 14.33 8.73
N GLU A 84 -25.19 15.41 8.27
CA GLU A 84 -25.84 16.73 8.19
C GLU A 84 -27.07 16.72 7.29
N LEU A 85 -26.97 16.12 6.10
CA LEU A 85 -28.10 15.98 5.18
C LEU A 85 -29.23 15.15 5.79
N LYS A 86 -28.92 13.98 6.40
CA LYS A 86 -29.92 13.15 7.08
C LYS A 86 -30.68 13.93 8.15
N LYS A 87 -29.95 14.67 8.99
CA LYS A 87 -30.57 15.48 10.06
C LYS A 87 -31.55 16.51 9.51
N GLU A 88 -31.18 17.23 8.45
CA GLU A 88 -32.06 18.24 7.86
C GLU A 88 -33.21 17.62 7.05
N VAL A 89 -33.01 16.47 6.42
CA VAL A 89 -34.06 15.69 5.76
C VAL A 89 -35.11 15.23 6.77
N GLU A 90 -34.68 14.68 7.91
CA GLU A 90 -35.63 14.25 8.94
C GLU A 90 -36.40 15.44 9.53
N ALA A 91 -35.74 16.58 9.77
CA ALA A 91 -36.42 17.82 10.16
C ALA A 91 -37.45 18.26 9.10
N ALA A 92 -37.10 18.20 7.81
CA ALA A 92 -38.00 18.54 6.71
C ALA A 92 -39.23 17.62 6.66
N LYS A 93 -39.05 16.31 6.84
CA LYS A 93 -40.13 15.32 6.86
C LYS A 93 -41.14 15.61 7.96
N THR A 94 -40.70 16.06 9.14
CA THR A 94 -41.64 16.43 10.22
C THR A 94 -42.58 17.57 9.85
N ILE A 95 -42.12 18.52 9.02
CA ILE A 95 -42.96 19.60 8.48
C ILE A 95 -43.88 19.07 7.39
N ILE A 96 -43.34 18.29 6.44
CA ILE A 96 -44.07 17.80 5.26
C ILE A 96 -45.28 16.92 5.65
N VAL A 97 -45.15 16.07 6.67
CA VAL A 97 -46.21 15.11 7.06
C VAL A 97 -47.55 15.77 7.35
N ASN A 98 -47.54 17.01 7.88
CA ASN A 98 -48.76 17.72 8.29
C ASN A 98 -49.10 18.90 7.37
N ALA A 99 -48.34 19.12 6.30
CA ALA A 99 -48.46 20.29 5.43
C ALA A 99 -49.32 20.03 4.18
N PRO A 100 -50.03 21.05 3.65
CA PRO A 100 -50.76 20.91 2.38
C PRO A 100 -49.80 20.65 1.21
N THR A 101 -49.97 19.54 0.50
CA THR A 101 -49.12 19.16 -0.64
C THR A 101 -49.25 20.06 -1.88
N SER A 102 -50.31 20.87 -1.93
CA SER A 102 -50.52 21.88 -2.98
C SER A 102 -49.80 23.21 -2.71
N ASP A 103 -49.21 23.40 -1.53
CA ASP A 103 -48.49 24.62 -1.18
C ASP A 103 -47.12 24.67 -1.87
N ALA A 104 -46.80 25.80 -2.50
CA ALA A 104 -45.56 25.97 -3.28
C ALA A 104 -44.29 25.89 -2.43
N HIS A 105 -44.28 26.40 -1.19
CA HIS A 105 -43.12 26.30 -0.30
C HIS A 105 -42.91 24.83 0.11
N VAL A 106 -44.00 24.11 0.39
CA VAL A 106 -43.95 22.68 0.73
C VAL A 106 -43.42 21.86 -0.45
N GLN A 107 -43.83 22.15 -1.68
CA GLN A 107 -43.29 21.51 -2.88
C GLN A 107 -41.79 21.77 -3.08
N GLN A 108 -41.33 22.99 -2.82
CA GLN A 108 -39.91 23.31 -2.86
C GLN A 108 -39.12 22.51 -1.82
N LEU A 109 -39.63 22.39 -0.59
CA LEU A 109 -39.01 21.58 0.45
C LEU A 109 -38.99 20.09 0.08
N GLN A 110 -40.08 19.57 -0.48
CA GLN A 110 -40.15 18.19 -0.98
C GLN A 110 -39.09 17.91 -2.05
N GLN A 111 -38.89 18.84 -2.99
CA GLN A 111 -37.84 18.69 -4.02
C GLN A 111 -36.43 18.69 -3.41
N ALA A 112 -36.15 19.59 -2.46
CA ALA A 112 -34.86 19.63 -1.78
C ALA A 112 -34.60 18.35 -0.97
N VAL A 113 -35.62 17.81 -0.31
CA VAL A 113 -35.56 16.52 0.38
C VAL A 113 -35.28 15.39 -0.59
N ALA A 114 -35.99 15.32 -1.71
CA ALA A 114 -35.77 14.27 -2.71
C ALA A 114 -34.33 14.28 -3.25
N ASN A 115 -33.77 15.47 -3.53
CA ASN A 115 -32.38 15.59 -3.97
C ASN A 115 -31.41 15.11 -2.87
N ALA A 116 -31.59 15.56 -1.63
CA ALA A 116 -30.76 15.14 -0.50
C ALA A 116 -30.81 13.63 -0.27
N GLU A 117 -31.98 13.01 -0.36
CA GLU A 117 -32.15 11.56 -0.21
C GLU A 117 -31.43 10.74 -1.29
N THR A 118 -31.19 11.30 -2.47
CA THR A 118 -30.34 10.65 -3.48
C THR A 118 -28.84 10.77 -3.19
N LEU A 119 -28.42 11.83 -2.50
CA LEU A 119 -27.00 12.12 -2.22
C LEU A 119 -26.49 11.42 -0.96
N ILE A 120 -27.34 11.25 0.06
CA ILE A 120 -26.98 10.59 1.32
C ILE A 120 -26.32 9.21 1.09
N PRO A 121 -26.93 8.24 0.38
CA PRO A 121 -26.32 6.92 0.22
C PRO A 121 -25.02 6.95 -0.60
N ASP A 122 -24.89 7.89 -1.55
CA ASP A 122 -23.67 8.07 -2.33
C ASP A 122 -22.50 8.57 -1.46
N LEU A 123 -22.76 9.56 -0.60
CA LEU A 123 -21.75 10.06 0.35
C LEU A 123 -21.38 9.01 1.40
N GLU A 124 -22.34 8.23 1.90
CA GLU A 124 -22.05 7.12 2.82
C GLU A 124 -21.17 6.06 2.16
N GLU A 125 -21.47 5.70 0.91
CA GLU A 125 -20.67 4.74 0.17
C GLU A 125 -19.27 5.26 -0.11
N ARG A 126 -19.12 6.54 -0.50
CA ARG A 126 -17.81 7.19 -0.67
C ARG A 126 -17.00 7.22 0.63
N ALA A 127 -17.65 7.49 1.77
CA ALA A 127 -16.99 7.43 3.07
C ALA A 127 -16.52 6.00 3.39
N ARG A 128 -17.35 4.99 3.13
CA ARG A 128 -17.01 3.58 3.31
C ARG A 128 -15.83 3.16 2.43
N LEU A 129 -15.85 3.53 1.15
CA LEU A 129 -14.78 3.26 0.19
C LEU A 129 -13.47 3.93 0.60
N TRP A 130 -13.53 5.15 1.15
CA TRP A 130 -12.35 5.83 1.66
C TRP A 130 -11.72 5.10 2.85
N GLU A 131 -12.52 4.59 3.79
CA GLU A 131 -11.99 3.78 4.90
C GLU A 131 -11.39 2.45 4.39
N GLU A 132 -12.04 1.80 3.41
CA GLU A 132 -11.50 0.60 2.76
C GLU A 132 -10.16 0.90 2.05
N PHE A 133 -10.06 2.06 1.41
CA PHE A 133 -8.83 2.55 0.78
C PHE A 133 -7.71 2.73 1.81
N LEU A 134 -7.99 3.40 2.94
CA LEU A 134 -6.99 3.62 3.99
C LEU A 134 -6.48 2.31 4.59
N VAL A 135 -7.36 1.34 4.82
CA VAL A 135 -6.96 0.01 5.31
C VAL A 135 -6.07 -0.68 4.28
N ALA A 136 -6.48 -0.72 3.02
CA ALA A 136 -5.69 -1.34 1.95
C ALA A 136 -4.32 -0.67 1.77
N ARG A 137 -4.25 0.67 1.87
CA ARG A 137 -3.01 1.44 1.80
C ARG A 137 -2.06 1.06 2.94
N ASN A 138 -2.55 1.09 4.18
CA ASN A 138 -1.74 0.77 5.35
C ASN A 138 -1.26 -0.69 5.34
N ASP A 139 -2.07 -1.62 4.82
CA ASP A 139 -1.66 -3.02 4.64
C ASP A 139 -0.52 -3.17 3.62
N ILE A 140 -0.51 -2.34 2.56
CA ILE A 140 0.58 -2.31 1.58
C ILE A 140 1.84 -1.74 2.21
N ASP A 141 1.75 -0.60 2.90
CA ASP A 141 2.88 0.01 3.62
C ASP A 141 3.55 -0.98 4.57
N ALA A 142 2.74 -1.68 5.39
CA ALA A 142 3.24 -2.68 6.32
C ALA A 142 3.89 -3.88 5.62
N LEU A 143 3.38 -4.29 4.45
CA LEU A 143 3.97 -5.36 3.67
C LEU A 143 5.31 -4.94 3.03
N ILE A 144 5.40 -3.71 2.50
CA ILE A 144 6.64 -3.14 1.97
C ILE A 144 7.70 -3.08 3.08
N GLU A 145 7.36 -2.53 4.26
CA GLU A 145 8.28 -2.48 5.39
C GLU A 145 8.79 -3.88 5.78
N LYS A 146 7.88 -4.86 5.85
CA LYS A 146 8.22 -6.25 6.16
C LYS A 146 9.17 -6.87 5.11
N LEU A 147 8.99 -6.53 3.83
CA LEU A 147 9.83 -6.98 2.73
C LEU A 147 11.21 -6.29 2.72
N GLN A 148 11.28 -5.02 3.13
CA GLN A 148 12.54 -4.28 3.20
C GLN A 148 13.44 -4.74 4.36
N GLN A 149 12.89 -5.11 5.50
CA GLN A 149 13.66 -5.57 6.67
C GLN A 149 14.71 -6.66 6.38
N PRO A 150 14.38 -7.80 5.73
CA PRO A 150 15.39 -8.81 5.40
C PRO A 150 16.39 -8.33 4.34
N LEU A 151 15.98 -7.45 3.42
CA LEU A 151 16.84 -6.82 2.42
C LEU A 151 17.91 -5.96 3.09
N ASP A 152 17.48 -5.03 3.95
CA ASP A 152 18.34 -4.13 4.71
C ASP A 152 19.30 -4.92 5.61
N ALA A 153 18.81 -6.01 6.23
CA ALA A 153 19.63 -6.88 7.04
C ALA A 153 20.75 -7.56 6.25
N VAL A 154 20.52 -7.93 4.98
CA VAL A 154 21.56 -8.54 4.11
C VAL A 154 22.53 -7.49 3.57
N VAL A 155 22.02 -6.33 3.16
CA VAL A 155 22.84 -5.24 2.63
C VAL A 155 23.76 -4.63 3.69
N ALA A 156 23.27 -4.49 4.93
CA ALA A 156 24.05 -3.92 6.03
C ALA A 156 25.06 -4.90 6.63
N LYS A 157 24.94 -6.21 6.36
CA LYS A 157 25.88 -7.20 6.87
C LYS A 157 27.27 -7.01 6.27
N PRO A 158 28.34 -7.16 7.07
CA PRO A 158 29.69 -7.25 6.52
C PRO A 158 29.83 -8.49 5.62
N LYS A 159 30.93 -8.56 4.87
CA LYS A 159 31.26 -9.76 4.10
C LYS A 159 31.25 -10.99 5.01
N ARG A 160 30.64 -12.07 4.53
CA ARG A 160 30.44 -13.30 5.30
C ARG A 160 30.83 -14.54 4.50
N SER A 161 30.84 -15.69 5.15
CA SER A 161 31.14 -16.96 4.48
C SER A 161 30.14 -17.28 3.37
N ALA A 162 30.54 -18.15 2.43
CA ALA A 162 29.66 -18.63 1.37
C ALA A 162 28.44 -19.37 1.94
N GLU A 163 28.60 -20.09 3.05
CA GLU A 163 27.52 -20.79 3.74
C GLU A 163 26.49 -19.82 4.31
N GLU A 164 26.94 -18.76 5.00
CA GLU A 164 26.06 -17.73 5.54
C GLU A 164 25.36 -16.93 4.42
N ALA A 165 26.08 -16.57 3.36
CA ALA A 165 25.51 -15.88 2.20
C ALA A 165 24.47 -16.75 1.47
N THR A 166 24.68 -18.06 1.38
CA THR A 166 23.68 -19.00 0.84
C THR A 166 22.40 -19.02 1.67
N GLN A 167 22.52 -18.97 3.00
CA GLN A 167 21.36 -18.89 3.88
C GLN A 167 20.63 -17.54 3.73
N ASP A 168 21.36 -16.44 3.57
CA ASP A 168 20.77 -15.13 3.30
C ASP A 168 19.94 -15.15 2.00
N VAL A 169 20.49 -15.72 0.91
CA VAL A 169 19.79 -15.87 -0.37
C VAL A 169 18.53 -16.72 -0.22
N ALA A 170 18.60 -17.84 0.51
CA ALA A 170 17.44 -18.69 0.76
C ALA A 170 16.33 -17.93 1.50
N ASN A 171 16.68 -17.16 2.53
CA ASN A 171 15.73 -16.34 3.29
C ASN A 171 15.13 -15.23 2.42
N LEU A 172 15.97 -14.53 1.62
CA LEU A 172 15.51 -13.49 0.70
C LEU A 172 14.55 -14.04 -0.35
N ARG A 173 14.87 -15.20 -0.96
CA ARG A 173 13.97 -15.86 -1.92
C ARG A 173 12.65 -16.28 -1.29
N GLN A 174 12.65 -16.70 -0.02
CA GLN A 174 11.42 -16.99 0.70
C GLN A 174 10.57 -15.72 0.89
N SER A 175 11.18 -14.60 1.32
CA SER A 175 10.47 -13.33 1.46
C SER A 175 9.98 -12.79 0.12
N ALA A 176 10.75 -12.95 -0.96
CA ALA A 176 10.38 -12.52 -2.31
C ALA A 176 9.11 -13.21 -2.84
N GLN A 177 8.71 -14.36 -2.30
CA GLN A 177 7.42 -14.98 -2.63
C GLN A 177 6.22 -14.09 -2.29
N GLN A 178 6.38 -13.16 -1.34
CA GLN A 178 5.31 -12.23 -0.96
C GLN A 178 5.18 -11.04 -1.92
N LEU A 179 6.10 -10.85 -2.89
CA LEU A 179 6.01 -9.78 -3.89
C LEU A 179 4.78 -9.93 -4.78
N ALA A 180 4.35 -11.16 -5.07
CA ALA A 180 3.10 -11.39 -5.79
C ALA A 180 1.86 -10.98 -4.98
N ASP A 181 1.89 -11.10 -3.64
CA ASP A 181 0.81 -10.61 -2.78
C ASP A 181 0.77 -9.07 -2.77
N LEU A 182 1.93 -8.42 -2.79
CA LEU A 182 2.05 -6.98 -2.93
C LEU A 182 1.40 -6.48 -4.23
N ASP A 183 1.67 -7.14 -5.36
CA ASP A 183 1.06 -6.80 -6.66
C ASP A 183 -0.48 -6.88 -6.61
N ASN A 184 -1.01 -7.94 -6.02
CA ASN A 184 -2.45 -8.13 -5.88
C ASN A 184 -3.09 -7.05 -4.98
N LYS A 185 -2.40 -6.65 -3.90
CA LYS A 185 -2.87 -5.59 -3.00
C LYS A 185 -2.88 -4.23 -3.69
N ILE A 186 -1.84 -3.89 -4.46
CA ILE A 186 -1.77 -2.65 -5.24
C ILE A 186 -2.88 -2.61 -6.29
N ALA A 187 -3.12 -3.72 -7.00
CA ALA A 187 -4.23 -3.82 -7.95
C ALA A 187 -5.60 -3.60 -7.29
N ASN A 188 -5.81 -4.14 -6.07
CA ASN A 188 -7.04 -3.86 -5.32
C ASN A 188 -7.12 -2.40 -4.86
N LEU A 189 -6.03 -1.79 -4.41
CA LEU A 189 -6.00 -0.38 -4.03
C LEU A 189 -6.34 0.51 -5.22
N GLN A 190 -5.78 0.23 -6.41
CA GLN A 190 -6.10 0.93 -7.65
C GLN A 190 -7.60 0.80 -7.98
N ARG A 191 -8.17 -0.39 -7.91
CA ARG A 191 -9.61 -0.60 -8.10
C ARG A 191 -10.45 0.25 -7.14
N ILE A 192 -10.04 0.36 -5.87
CA ILE A 192 -10.75 1.21 -4.90
C ILE A 192 -10.59 2.71 -5.25
N SER A 193 -9.41 3.15 -5.69
CA SER A 193 -9.21 4.54 -6.14
C SER A 193 -10.11 4.91 -7.34
N GLU A 194 -10.32 3.97 -8.26
CA GLU A 194 -11.21 4.17 -9.41
C GLU A 194 -12.68 4.28 -8.99
N LEU A 195 -13.08 3.61 -7.91
CA LEU A 195 -14.42 3.78 -7.32
C LEU A 195 -14.57 5.12 -6.57
N LEU A 196 -13.46 5.75 -6.19
CA LEU A 196 -13.41 7.07 -5.54
C LEU A 196 -13.26 8.22 -6.53
N ASP A 197 -13.28 7.95 -7.84
CA ASP A 197 -13.16 8.95 -8.89
C ASP A 197 -14.11 10.15 -8.65
N PRO A 198 -13.65 11.41 -8.83
CA PRO A 198 -12.36 11.82 -9.39
C PRO A 198 -11.26 12.13 -8.34
N LEU A 199 -11.27 11.50 -7.17
CA LEU A 199 -10.39 11.88 -6.06
C LEU A 199 -8.88 11.68 -6.35
N GLU A 200 -8.15 12.78 -6.57
CA GLU A 200 -6.73 12.77 -6.94
C GLU A 200 -5.81 12.29 -5.82
N SER A 201 -6.17 12.53 -4.55
CA SER A 201 -5.36 12.04 -3.43
C SER A 201 -5.30 10.52 -3.38
N ALA A 202 -6.37 9.81 -3.73
CA ALA A 202 -6.38 8.36 -3.82
C ALA A 202 -5.48 7.86 -4.97
N TYR A 203 -5.56 8.49 -6.15
CA TYR A 203 -4.68 8.15 -7.27
C TYR A 203 -3.20 8.46 -6.98
N ALA A 204 -2.91 9.55 -6.28
CA ALA A 204 -1.55 9.91 -5.89
C ALA A 204 -0.93 8.85 -4.95
N ASP A 205 -1.66 8.44 -3.91
CA ASP A 205 -1.22 7.40 -2.98
C ASP A 205 -0.93 6.07 -3.71
N VAL A 206 -1.79 5.66 -4.66
CA VAL A 206 -1.54 4.47 -5.49
C VAL A 206 -0.24 4.59 -6.28
N ARG A 207 0.03 5.75 -6.90
CA ARG A 207 1.27 5.97 -7.67
C ARG A 207 2.52 5.92 -6.79
N PHE A 208 2.47 6.49 -5.58
CA PHE A 208 3.60 6.42 -4.65
C PHE A 208 3.90 4.98 -4.23
N LEU A 209 2.86 4.24 -3.86
CA LEU A 209 3.00 2.84 -3.46
C LEU A 209 3.47 1.92 -4.59
N ASP A 210 3.03 2.16 -5.82
CA ASP A 210 3.50 1.41 -6.98
C ASP A 210 5.01 1.60 -7.22
N VAL A 211 5.50 2.84 -7.08
CA VAL A 211 6.94 3.16 -7.14
C VAL A 211 7.70 2.46 -6.01
N ASP A 212 7.20 2.51 -4.77
CA ASP A 212 7.87 1.86 -3.64
C ASP A 212 7.92 0.33 -3.79
N ALA A 213 6.87 -0.26 -4.36
CA ALA A 213 6.82 -1.68 -4.69
C ALA A 213 7.75 -2.07 -5.85
N GLU A 214 7.83 -1.27 -6.91
CA GLU A 214 8.80 -1.45 -7.98
C GLU A 214 10.23 -1.35 -7.46
N GLN A 215 10.53 -0.34 -6.63
CA GLN A 215 11.83 -0.17 -6.01
C GLN A 215 12.18 -1.38 -5.13
N THR A 216 11.25 -1.85 -4.31
CA THR A 216 11.47 -3.02 -3.45
C THR A 216 11.75 -4.28 -4.28
N ARG A 217 11.00 -4.52 -5.37
CA ARG A 217 11.27 -5.62 -6.31
C ARG A 217 12.66 -5.52 -6.92
N HIS A 218 13.02 -4.34 -7.41
CA HIS A 218 14.33 -4.10 -8.02
C HIS A 218 15.48 -4.34 -7.04
N GLN A 219 15.32 -3.95 -5.76
CA GLN A 219 16.30 -4.22 -4.72
C GLN A 219 16.46 -5.71 -4.45
N TYR A 220 15.37 -6.48 -4.41
CA TYR A 220 15.42 -7.94 -4.32
C TYR A 220 16.21 -8.55 -5.47
N ASP A 221 15.86 -8.20 -6.72
CA ASP A 221 16.53 -8.72 -7.91
C ASP A 221 18.02 -8.39 -7.90
N THR A 222 18.37 -7.15 -7.54
CA THR A 222 19.76 -6.69 -7.49
C THR A 222 20.55 -7.44 -6.43
N VAL A 223 20.06 -7.50 -5.18
CA VAL A 223 20.79 -8.14 -4.08
C VAL A 223 20.90 -9.65 -4.28
N LEU A 224 19.84 -10.31 -4.76
CA LEU A 224 19.89 -11.73 -5.08
C LEU A 224 20.91 -12.01 -6.19
N SER A 225 20.87 -11.24 -7.28
CA SER A 225 21.81 -11.40 -8.40
C SER A 225 23.26 -11.12 -7.97
N ASP A 226 23.51 -10.07 -7.19
CA ASP A 226 24.84 -9.73 -6.70
C ASP A 226 25.40 -10.87 -5.80
N VAL A 227 24.61 -11.36 -4.83
CA VAL A 227 25.07 -12.43 -3.93
C VAL A 227 25.24 -13.76 -4.65
N ASP A 228 24.31 -14.13 -5.54
CA ASP A 228 24.41 -15.36 -6.34
C ASP A 228 25.66 -15.36 -7.24
N ALA A 229 25.98 -14.23 -7.88
CA ALA A 229 27.17 -14.10 -8.72
C ALA A 229 28.47 -14.25 -7.89
N GLU A 230 28.52 -13.67 -6.69
CA GLU A 230 29.66 -13.82 -5.79
C GLU A 230 29.82 -15.24 -5.26
N LEU A 231 28.72 -15.94 -4.98
CA LEU A 231 28.71 -17.35 -4.58
C LEU A 231 29.18 -18.27 -5.72
N GLU A 232 28.77 -17.99 -6.95
CA GLU A 232 29.22 -18.73 -8.12
C GLU A 232 30.73 -18.54 -8.34
N ASP A 233 31.23 -17.31 -8.28
CA ASP A 233 32.65 -17.02 -8.41
C ASP A 233 33.49 -17.69 -7.29
N GLU A 234 33.00 -17.69 -6.05
CA GLU A 234 33.65 -18.41 -4.94
C GLU A 234 33.67 -19.93 -5.18
N THR A 235 32.59 -20.49 -5.72
CA THR A 235 32.52 -21.91 -6.09
C THR A 235 33.54 -22.25 -7.17
N LEU A 236 33.66 -21.42 -8.21
CA LEU A 236 34.63 -21.59 -9.28
C LEU A 236 36.07 -21.47 -8.78
N LEU A 237 36.32 -20.59 -7.80
CA LEU A 237 37.62 -20.44 -7.17
C LEU A 237 38.01 -21.69 -6.38
N LYS A 238 37.10 -22.22 -5.54
CA LYS A 238 37.30 -23.48 -4.80
C LYS A 238 37.55 -24.65 -5.74
N GLN A 239 36.75 -24.80 -6.80
CA GLN A 239 36.97 -25.84 -7.82
C GLN A 239 38.33 -25.73 -8.51
N SER A 240 38.79 -24.50 -8.78
CA SER A 240 40.12 -24.28 -9.35
C SER A 240 41.23 -24.72 -8.39
N ALA A 241 41.07 -24.45 -7.09
CA ALA A 241 42.01 -24.87 -6.06
C ALA A 241 41.99 -26.39 -5.85
N ASP A 242 40.82 -27.03 -5.87
CA ASP A 242 40.69 -28.48 -5.76
C ASP A 242 41.35 -29.20 -6.93
N GLN A 243 41.25 -28.64 -8.14
CA GLN A 243 41.92 -29.18 -9.32
C GLN A 243 43.45 -29.13 -9.20
N VAL A 244 44.02 -27.99 -8.79
CA VAL A 244 45.46 -27.86 -8.54
C VAL A 244 45.91 -28.80 -7.42
N THR A 245 45.08 -28.92 -6.37
CA THR A 245 45.31 -29.85 -5.27
C THR A 245 45.42 -31.29 -5.75
N LYS A 246 44.52 -31.71 -6.65
CA LYS A 246 44.54 -33.04 -7.26
C LYS A 246 45.77 -33.25 -8.13
N GLU A 247 46.18 -32.25 -8.91
CA GLU A 247 47.41 -32.29 -9.71
C GLU A 247 48.65 -32.47 -8.81
N ILE A 248 48.73 -31.76 -7.69
CA ILE A 248 49.79 -31.95 -6.68
C ILE A 248 49.78 -33.38 -6.14
N ASP A 249 48.61 -33.88 -5.73
CA ASP A 249 48.48 -35.22 -5.15
C ASP A 249 48.82 -36.33 -6.19
N ASP A 250 48.52 -36.13 -7.47
CA ASP A 250 48.87 -37.07 -8.54
C ASP A 250 50.37 -37.05 -8.87
N ILE A 251 51.02 -35.88 -8.83
CA ILE A 251 52.48 -35.78 -8.98
C ILE A 251 53.21 -36.40 -7.78
N SER A 252 52.73 -36.17 -6.56
CA SER A 252 53.28 -36.81 -5.34
C SER A 252 53.28 -38.34 -5.47
N LYS A 253 52.19 -38.94 -5.97
CA LYS A 253 52.13 -40.40 -6.25
C LYS A 253 53.14 -40.87 -7.30
N MET A 254 53.47 -40.06 -8.30
CA MET A 254 54.49 -40.41 -9.30
C MET A 254 55.89 -40.45 -8.67
N ILE A 255 56.17 -39.52 -7.75
CA ILE A 255 57.42 -39.45 -6.99
C ILE A 255 57.54 -40.65 -6.03
N ASP A 256 56.45 -41.01 -5.35
CA ASP A 256 56.40 -42.11 -4.37
C ASP A 256 56.45 -43.54 -4.99
N SER A 257 56.53 -43.65 -6.31
CA SER A 257 56.62 -44.95 -6.98
C SER A 257 57.92 -45.70 -6.60
N THR A 258 57.89 -47.04 -6.61
CA THR A 258 58.97 -47.87 -6.02
C THR A 258 60.33 -47.76 -6.74
N ASP A 259 60.37 -47.20 -7.94
CA ASP A 259 61.61 -46.84 -8.68
C ASP A 259 61.27 -45.76 -9.74
N PRO A 260 61.19 -44.48 -9.34
CA PRO A 260 60.79 -43.41 -10.26
C PRO A 260 61.93 -43.15 -11.26
N GLU A 261 61.63 -43.26 -12.57
CA GLU A 261 62.63 -42.97 -13.59
C GLU A 261 63.18 -41.55 -13.44
N LYS A 262 64.51 -41.39 -13.56
CA LYS A 262 65.16 -40.08 -13.47
C LYS A 262 64.62 -39.06 -14.49
N SER A 263 64.20 -39.53 -15.66
CA SER A 263 63.52 -38.73 -16.70
C SER A 263 62.21 -38.09 -16.19
N ILE A 264 61.45 -38.83 -15.38
CA ILE A 264 60.19 -38.39 -14.78
C ILE A 264 60.48 -37.34 -13.70
N LEU A 265 61.42 -37.61 -12.80
CA LEU A 265 61.82 -36.64 -11.77
C LEU A 265 62.35 -35.33 -12.39
N ASP A 266 63.14 -35.42 -13.45
CA ASP A 266 63.62 -34.25 -14.20
C ASP A 266 62.48 -33.47 -14.88
N THR A 267 61.45 -34.16 -15.38
CA THR A 267 60.27 -33.54 -16.00
C THR A 267 59.45 -32.80 -14.96
N ILE A 268 59.18 -33.45 -13.82
CA ILE A 268 58.46 -32.85 -12.70
C ILE A 268 59.18 -31.58 -12.22
N ALA A 269 60.49 -31.66 -12.02
CA ALA A 269 61.30 -30.53 -11.54
C ALA A 269 61.34 -29.35 -12.53
N LYS A 270 61.48 -29.63 -13.84
CA LYS A 270 61.69 -28.59 -14.86
C LYS A 270 60.40 -28.05 -15.48
N SER A 271 59.31 -28.79 -15.41
CA SER A 271 58.04 -28.46 -16.07
C SER A 271 56.88 -28.36 -15.08
N ASP A 272 56.58 -29.45 -14.36
CA ASP A 272 55.33 -29.55 -13.61
C ASP A 272 55.32 -28.65 -12.37
N ILE A 273 56.41 -28.59 -11.59
CA ILE A 273 56.54 -27.68 -10.45
C ILE A 273 56.42 -26.20 -10.87
N PRO A 274 57.16 -25.70 -11.90
CA PRO A 274 56.94 -24.35 -12.41
C PRO A 274 55.51 -24.08 -12.89
N ALA A 275 54.86 -25.06 -13.54
CA ALA A 275 53.48 -24.92 -13.99
C ALA A 275 52.51 -24.79 -12.81
N LEU A 276 52.64 -25.65 -11.79
CA LEU A 276 51.85 -25.58 -10.56
C LEU A 276 52.04 -24.24 -9.84
N LYS A 277 53.28 -23.74 -9.72
CA LYS A 277 53.57 -22.40 -9.17
C LYS A 277 52.83 -21.30 -9.91
N ALA A 278 52.83 -21.35 -11.24
CA ALA A 278 52.11 -20.37 -12.05
C ALA A 278 50.58 -20.47 -11.84
N GLN A 279 50.02 -21.67 -11.73
CA GLN A 279 48.60 -21.87 -11.44
C GLN A 279 48.22 -21.33 -10.04
N ILE A 280 49.00 -21.65 -9.00
CA ILE A 280 48.78 -21.16 -7.64
C ILE A 280 48.86 -19.63 -7.58
N ASN A 281 49.82 -19.01 -8.27
CA ASN A 281 49.90 -17.55 -8.31
C ASN A 281 48.68 -16.91 -8.99
N ARG A 282 48.14 -17.51 -10.06
CA ARG A 282 46.88 -17.04 -10.66
C ARG A 282 45.71 -17.15 -9.69
N ILE A 283 45.64 -18.22 -8.89
CA ILE A 283 44.61 -18.37 -7.86
C ILE A 283 44.74 -17.29 -6.79
N LYS A 284 45.96 -16.98 -6.34
CA LYS A 284 46.20 -15.87 -5.40
C LYS A 284 45.78 -14.52 -5.97
N ASP A 285 46.11 -14.24 -7.24
CA ASP A 285 45.69 -13.01 -7.90
C ASP A 285 44.15 -12.93 -7.98
N ARG A 286 43.49 -14.06 -8.25
CA ARG A 286 42.01 -14.14 -8.22
C ARG A 286 41.44 -13.90 -6.82
N ILE A 287 42.04 -14.46 -5.77
CA ILE A 287 41.63 -14.21 -4.37
C ILE A 287 41.70 -12.72 -4.05
N VAL A 288 42.83 -12.07 -4.38
CA VAL A 288 43.00 -10.63 -4.12
C VAL A 288 41.97 -9.79 -4.89
N ASN A 289 41.71 -10.13 -6.16
CA ASN A 289 40.72 -9.43 -6.97
C ASN A 289 39.30 -9.63 -6.41
N ALA A 290 38.94 -10.85 -6.04
CA ALA A 290 37.65 -11.17 -5.41
C ALA A 290 37.47 -10.42 -4.08
N ASP A 291 38.47 -10.40 -3.21
CA ASP A 291 38.41 -9.67 -1.95
C ASP A 291 38.28 -8.16 -2.14
N ALA A 292 38.78 -7.61 -3.25
CA ALA A 292 38.61 -6.21 -3.60
C ALA A 292 37.24 -5.90 -4.23
N SER A 293 36.70 -6.78 -5.08
CA SER A 293 35.50 -6.50 -5.87
C SER A 293 34.18 -6.94 -5.21
N ARG A 294 34.20 -8.04 -4.45
CA ARG A 294 33.00 -8.59 -3.81
C ARG A 294 32.50 -7.67 -2.70
N LYS A 295 31.19 -7.61 -2.51
CA LYS A 295 30.52 -6.84 -1.44
C LYS A 295 30.01 -7.74 -0.32
N HIS A 296 29.68 -8.99 -0.63
CA HIS A 296 28.84 -9.83 0.21
C HIS A 296 29.55 -11.09 0.72
N VAL A 297 30.36 -11.73 -0.12
CA VAL A 297 31.02 -13.00 0.17
C VAL A 297 32.52 -12.79 0.41
N THR A 298 33.02 -13.35 1.50
CA THR A 298 34.45 -13.42 1.81
C THR A 298 35.05 -14.65 1.16
N THR A 299 36.22 -14.50 0.56
CA THR A 299 37.00 -15.64 0.04
C THR A 299 37.56 -16.47 1.19
N ASP A 300 37.57 -17.80 1.07
CA ASP A 300 38.20 -18.63 2.10
C ASP A 300 39.73 -18.38 2.15
N PRO A 301 40.26 -17.78 3.24
CA PRO A 301 41.67 -17.41 3.32
C PRO A 301 42.61 -18.62 3.31
N LYS A 302 42.09 -19.82 3.62
CA LYS A 302 42.89 -21.05 3.67
C LYS A 302 43.24 -21.58 2.29
N ILE A 303 42.51 -21.21 1.24
CA ILE A 303 42.75 -21.73 -0.12
C ILE A 303 44.20 -21.50 -0.56
N ALA A 304 44.71 -20.27 -0.41
CA ALA A 304 46.07 -19.95 -0.81
C ALA A 304 47.11 -20.66 0.06
N GLU A 305 46.91 -20.63 1.39
CA GLU A 305 47.83 -21.24 2.36
C GLU A 305 47.93 -22.76 2.18
N ASP A 306 46.81 -23.45 1.99
CA ASP A 306 46.76 -24.90 1.80
C ASP A 306 47.47 -25.32 0.51
N LEU A 307 47.28 -24.58 -0.58
CA LEU A 307 47.96 -24.83 -1.86
C LEU A 307 49.47 -24.61 -1.76
N GLU A 308 49.90 -23.54 -1.08
CA GLU A 308 51.33 -23.27 -0.85
C GLU A 308 51.98 -24.37 0.00
N ASN A 309 51.32 -24.77 1.09
CA ASN A 309 51.81 -25.83 1.98
C ASN A 309 51.91 -27.17 1.25
N LYS A 310 50.90 -27.52 0.43
CA LYS A 310 50.92 -28.72 -0.40
C LYS A 310 52.04 -28.69 -1.44
N LEU A 311 52.25 -27.56 -2.12
CA LEU A 311 53.35 -27.42 -3.07
C LEU A 311 54.71 -27.55 -2.38
N ALA A 312 54.92 -26.89 -1.24
CA ALA A 312 56.18 -26.96 -0.51
C ALA A 312 56.51 -28.39 -0.05
N LYS A 313 55.49 -29.16 0.36
CA LYS A 313 55.63 -30.59 0.68
C LYS A 313 56.05 -31.41 -0.54
N LEU A 314 55.41 -31.17 -1.69
CA LEU A 314 55.74 -31.84 -2.95
C LEU A 314 57.18 -31.55 -3.40
N GLU A 315 57.64 -30.30 -3.26
CA GLU A 315 59.02 -29.91 -3.58
C GLU A 315 60.04 -30.63 -2.67
N ALA A 316 59.73 -30.77 -1.38
CA ALA A 316 60.59 -31.51 -0.46
C ALA A 316 60.65 -33.02 -0.79
N GLU A 317 59.51 -33.63 -1.12
CA GLU A 317 59.42 -35.03 -1.58
C GLU A 317 60.26 -35.26 -2.85
N LEU A 318 60.15 -34.34 -3.82
CA LEU A 318 60.91 -34.38 -5.05
C LEU A 318 62.43 -34.28 -4.82
N ASP A 319 62.86 -33.35 -3.98
CA ASP A 319 64.27 -33.17 -3.64
C ASP A 319 64.88 -34.43 -2.99
N ASP A 320 64.13 -35.10 -2.12
CA ASP A 320 64.58 -36.33 -1.47
C ASP A 320 64.60 -37.53 -2.42
N ALA A 321 63.62 -37.64 -3.33
CA ALA A 321 63.63 -38.65 -4.40
C ALA A 321 64.81 -38.46 -5.37
N ILE A 322 65.12 -37.23 -5.76
CA ILE A 322 66.28 -36.92 -6.61
C ILE A 322 67.58 -37.32 -5.92
N LYS A 323 67.79 -36.96 -4.64
CA LYS A 323 68.99 -37.36 -3.87
C LYS A 323 69.12 -38.87 -3.77
N THR A 324 68.01 -39.57 -3.51
CA THR A 324 67.99 -41.03 -3.38
C THR A 324 68.36 -41.70 -4.70
N SER A 325 67.78 -41.26 -5.82
CA SER A 325 68.11 -41.77 -7.16
C SER A 325 69.59 -41.58 -7.51
N MET A 326 70.20 -40.43 -7.14
CA MET A 326 71.62 -40.15 -7.35
C MET A 326 72.55 -41.00 -6.47
N SER A 327 72.11 -41.36 -5.27
CA SER A 327 72.87 -42.25 -4.37
C SER A 327 72.93 -43.68 -4.90
N MET A 328 71.82 -44.19 -5.46
CA MET A 328 71.74 -45.52 -6.06
C MET A 328 72.55 -45.64 -7.36
N THR A 329 72.65 -44.57 -8.16
CA THR A 329 73.48 -44.57 -9.39
C THR A 329 74.98 -44.48 -9.13
N ARG A 330 75.42 -44.09 -7.92
CA ARG A 330 76.85 -44.05 -7.54
C ARG A 330 77.35 -45.33 -6.85
N SER A 331 76.46 -46.25 -6.52
CA SER A 331 76.78 -47.52 -5.85
C SER A 331 76.80 -48.74 -6.77
N ASN A 332 76.58 -48.54 -8.08
CA ASN A 332 76.82 -49.51 -9.16
C ASN A 332 78.02 -49.06 -10.01
#